data_AF-A0A4U7FDT0-F1
#
_entry.id   AF-A0A4U7FDT0-F1
#
_cell.length_a   1.000
_cell.length_b   1.000
_cell.length_c   1.000
_cell.angle_alpha   90.00
_cell.angle_beta   90.00
_cell.angle_gamma   90.00
#
_symmetry.space_group_name_H-M   'P 1'
#
loop_
_entity.id
_entity.type
_entity.pdbx_description
1 polymer ?
#
loop_
_entity_poly.entity_id
_entity_poly.type
_entity_poly.pdbx_seq_one_letter_code
_entity_poly.pdbx_strand_id
1 'polypeptide(L)' 'MEFDLPRAAGIVALIIALGTAGVAVGTPMGIGTTLMMVLPSMLVFGAVAFAVGMKHGEFRATRA' A
#
# COMPACT_ATOMS: atom_id res chain seq x y z
N MET A 1 20.80 3.38 -7.51
CA MET A 1 19.85 4.30 -6.85
C MET A 1 19.88 3.97 -5.37
N GLU A 2 20.12 4.95 -4.51
CA GLU A 2 20.02 4.74 -3.06
C GLU A 2 18.55 4.48 -2.71
N PHE A 3 18.31 3.45 -1.92
CA PHE A 3 16.96 3.07 -1.54
C PHE A 3 16.45 4.00 -0.42
N ASP A 4 15.56 4.92 -0.79
CA ASP A 4 14.90 5.84 0.14
C ASP A 4 13.62 5.19 0.69
N LEU A 5 13.78 4.49 1.83
CA LEU A 5 12.68 3.83 2.53
C LEU A 5 11.54 4.80 2.90
N PRO A 6 11.80 5.98 3.50
CA PRO A 6 10.75 6.97 3.79
C PRO A 6 9.94 7.36 2.56
N ARG A 7 10.61 7.66 1.44
CA ARG A 7 9.94 8.08 0.22
C ARG A 7 9.09 6.96 -0.38
N ALA A 8 9.62 5.74 -0.42
CA ALA A 8 8.93 4.58 -0.95
C ALA A 8 7.69 4.23 -0.11
N ALA A 9 7.83 4.21 1.22
CA ALA A 9 6.70 3.99 2.13
C ALA A 9 5.65 5.11 2.03
N GLY A 10 6.08 6.37 1.87
CA GLY A 10 5.19 7.51 1.65
C GLY A 10 4.32 7.37 0.40
N ILE A 11 4.87 6.83 -0.69
CA ILE A 11 4.10 6.54 -1.91
C ILE A 11 3.04 5.47 -1.65
N VAL A 12 3.37 4.39 -0.94
CA VAL A 12 2.39 3.35 -0.58
C VAL A 12 1.26 3.93 0.26
N ALA A 13 1.59 4.77 1.25
CA ALA A 13 0.60 5.45 2.08
C ALA A 13 -0.32 6.37 1.24
N LEU A 14 0.25 7.11 0.28
CA LEU A 14 -0.53 7.95 -0.63
C LEU A 14 -1.51 7.12 -1.48
N ILE A 15 -1.07 5.99 -2.03
CA ILE A 15 -1.92 5.08 -2.81
C ILE A 15 -3.06 4.55 -1.93
N ILE A 16 -2.77 4.15 -0.69
CA ILE A 16 -3.80 3.68 0.25
C ILE A 16 -4.79 4.80 0.58
N ALA A 17 -4.34 6.02 0.82
CA ALA A 17 -5.21 7.16 1.08
C ALA A 17 -6.15 7.44 -0.10
N LEU A 18 -5.63 7.47 -1.32
CA LEU A 18 -6.42 7.68 -2.53
C LEU A 18 -7.40 6.53 -2.78
N GLY A 19 -6.96 5.28 -2.60
CA GLY A 19 -7.81 4.11 -2.74
C GLY A 19 -8.94 4.09 -1.70
N THR A 20 -8.64 4.46 -0.46
CA THR A 20 -9.64 4.57 0.62
C THR A 20 -10.69 5.62 0.30
N ALA A 21 -10.27 6.80 -0.17
CA ALA A 21 -11.18 7.86 -0.60
C ALA A 21 -12.04 7.40 -1.78
N GLY A 22 -11.44 6.78 -2.78
CA GLY A 22 -12.14 6.24 -3.96
C GLY A 22 -13.19 5.19 -3.59
N VAL A 23 -12.88 4.28 -2.67
CA VAL A 23 -13.84 3.29 -2.17
C VAL A 23 -14.96 3.95 -1.38
N ALA A 24 -14.63 4.93 -0.52
CA ALA A 24 -15.62 5.63 0.30
C ALA A 24 -16.67 6.39 -0.50
N VAL A 25 -16.31 6.92 -1.68
CA VAL A 25 -17.25 7.67 -2.55
C VAL A 25 -17.79 6.85 -3.72
N GLY A 26 -17.04 5.85 -4.18
CA GLY A 26 -17.32 5.08 -5.39
C GLY A 26 -18.07 3.77 -5.17
N THR A 27 -18.35 3.42 -3.91
CA THR A 27 -19.06 2.18 -3.58
C THR A 27 -20.25 2.47 -2.64
N PRO A 28 -21.29 1.62 -2.61
CA PRO A 28 -22.42 1.77 -1.70
C PRO A 28 -22.09 1.38 -0.24
N MET A 29 -20.81 1.16 0.10
CA MET A 29 -20.40 0.80 1.45
C MET A 29 -20.47 2.00 2.41
N GLY A 30 -20.89 1.77 3.64
CA GLY A 30 -20.86 2.79 4.68
C GLY A 30 -19.42 3.18 5.07
N ILE A 31 -19.22 4.44 5.46
CA ILE A 31 -17.91 4.97 5.91
C ILE A 31 -17.33 4.14 7.06
N GLY A 32 -18.17 3.68 7.99
CA GLY A 32 -17.72 2.80 9.09
C GLY A 32 -17.08 1.51 8.59
N THR A 33 -17.69 0.84 7.60
CA THR A 33 -17.14 -0.36 6.97
C THR A 33 -15.81 -0.05 6.26
N THR A 34 -15.75 1.05 5.51
CA THR A 34 -14.53 1.44 4.81
C THR A 34 -13.38 1.71 5.77
N LEU A 35 -13.61 2.45 6.86
CA LEU A 35 -12.56 2.82 7.81
C LEU A 35 -12.17 1.68 8.77
N MET A 36 -13.11 0.81 9.15
CA MET A 36 -12.88 -0.22 10.16
C MET A 36 -12.57 -1.61 9.57
N MET A 37 -12.79 -1.83 8.27
CA MET A 37 -12.55 -3.12 7.62
C MET A 37 -11.65 -3.00 6.39
N VAL A 38 -11.98 -2.09 5.48
CA VAL A 38 -11.26 -1.95 4.21
C VAL A 38 -9.90 -1.31 4.41
N LEU A 39 -9.84 -0.14 5.07
CA LEU A 39 -8.58 0.56 5.32
C LEU A 39 -7.55 -0.31 6.10
N PRO A 40 -7.92 -1.01 7.19
CA PRO A 40 -7.00 -1.90 7.89
C PRO A 40 -6.47 -3.03 7.01
N SER A 41 -7.32 -3.67 6.21
CA SER A 41 -6.87 -4.74 5.30
C SER A 41 -5.96 -4.21 4.18
N MET A 42 -6.25 -3.03 3.62
CA MET A 42 -5.38 -2.36 2.65
C MET A 42 -4.00 -2.01 3.24
N LEU A 43 -3.95 -1.56 4.50
CA LEU A 43 -2.69 -1.27 5.19
C LEU A 43 -1.85 -2.54 5.38
N VAL A 44 -2.45 -3.62 5.87
CA VAL A 44 -1.74 -4.90 6.07
C VAL A 44 -1.26 -5.46 4.73
N PHE A 45 -2.15 -5.54 3.74
CA PHE A 45 -1.79 -6.05 2.42
C PHE A 45 -0.74 -5.18 1.72
N GLY A 46 -0.90 -3.86 1.76
CA GLY A 46 0.05 -2.90 1.19
C GLY A 46 1.44 -3.04 1.81
N ALA A 47 1.52 -3.21 3.13
CA ALA A 47 2.78 -3.44 3.82
C ALA A 47 3.44 -4.77 3.40
N VAL A 48 2.67 -5.85 3.31
CA VAL A 48 3.16 -7.17 2.86
C VAL A 48 3.66 -7.09 1.42
N ALA A 49 2.84 -6.55 0.51
CA ALA A 49 3.17 -6.41 -0.90
C ALA A 49 4.42 -5.54 -1.11
N PHE A 50 4.53 -4.44 -0.36
CA PHE A 50 5.72 -3.59 -0.36
C PHE A 50 6.97 -4.35 0.07
N ALA A 51 6.92 -5.04 1.22
CA ALA A 51 8.07 -5.80 1.73
C ALA A 51 8.53 -6.90 0.75
N VAL A 52 7.58 -7.66 0.21
CA VAL A 52 7.88 -8.72 -0.77
C VAL A 52 8.43 -8.13 -2.08
N GLY A 53 7.82 -7.07 -2.59
CA GLY A 53 8.25 -6.39 -3.81
C GLY A 53 9.68 -5.84 -3.70
N MET A 54 10.02 -5.24 -2.55
CA MET A 54 11.38 -4.78 -2.29
C MET A 54 12.39 -5.93 -2.33
N LYS A 55 12.10 -7.05 -1.66
CA LYS A 55 13.00 -8.21 -1.64
C LYS A 55 13.13 -8.87 -3.01
N HIS A 56 12.06 -8.90 -3.79
CA HIS A 56 12.12 -9.35 -5.17
C HIS A 56 12.99 -8.42 -6.05
N GLY A 57 12.85 -7.10 -5.86
CA GLY A 57 13.70 -6.11 -6.54
C GLY A 57 15.17 -6.26 -6.19
N GLU A 58 15.49 -6.44 -4.90
CA GLU A 58 16.85 -6.68 -4.41
C GLU A 58 17.46 -7.97 -5.00
N PHE A 59 16.68 -9.06 -5.05
CA PHE A 59 17.10 -10.31 -5.68
C PHE A 59 17.43 -10.12 -7.16
N ARG A 60 16.57 -9.43 -7.92
CA ARG A 60 16.81 -9.15 -9.35
C ARG A 60 18.00 -8.22 -9.57
N ALA A 61 18.25 -7.25 -8.70
CA ALA A 61 19.36 -6.32 -8.88
C ALA A 61 20.73 -6.95 -8.57
N THR A 62 20.77 -8.01 -7.76
CA THR A 62 22.01 -8.62 -7.26
C THR A 62 22.34 -9.98 -7.87
N ARG A 63 21.35 -10.70 -8.42
CA ARG A 63 21.52 -12.09 -8.90
C ARG A 63 20.99 -12.34 -10.32
N ALA A 64 20.52 -11.32 -11.03
CA ALA A 64 20.07 -11.45 -12.43
C ALA A 64 21.20 -11.21 -13.42
#